data_AF-A0AAD5MYI3-F1
#
_entry.id   AF-A0AAD5MYI3-F1
#
_cell.length_a   1.000
_cell.length_b   1.000
_cell.length_c   1.000
_cell.angle_alpha   90.00
_cell.angle_beta   90.00
_cell.angle_gamma   90.00
#
_symmetry.space_group_name_H-M   'P 1'
#
loop_
_entity.id
_entity.type
_entity.pdbx_description
1 polymer ?
#
loop_
_entity_poly.entity_id
_entity_poly.type
_entity_poly.pdbx_seq_one_letter_code
_entity_poly.pdbx_strand_id
1 'polypeptide(L)'
;MAYYFIPREEADNNIRRTHLAAGGRMIMRRSHNPTETQVYFILKDNTPETFSIHKGSVEQQKEFWTQKFRGCGWQSDRFLEGMKTTDNFYSQEVVQVCVDTWYKGRVVLLGDAAHCPSPFSGMGTTGSFVGAYVLAGELSRNPDDLSLALANYDKTLRPFVNEIQNVNATAIRMMIPESHWGVAIIHWVAWLVCLLRIPALFSRFSSEEKGGWPLPDYPELRYNQ
;
A
#
# COMPACT_ATOMS: atom_id res chain seq x y z
N MET A 1 -7.84 6.61 -1.71
CA MET A 1 -8.06 5.61 -0.64
C MET A 1 -8.35 6.33 0.65
N ALA A 2 -9.36 5.91 1.41
CA ALA A 2 -9.56 6.33 2.80
C ALA A 2 -9.26 5.16 3.75
N TYR A 3 -8.80 5.51 4.94
CA TYR A 3 -8.44 4.61 6.02
C TYR A 3 -8.87 5.22 7.37
N TYR A 4 -9.53 4.42 8.20
CA TYR A 4 -9.96 4.84 9.52
C TYR A 4 -10.27 3.64 10.43
N PHE A 5 -10.46 3.93 11.71
CA PHE A 5 -10.85 2.95 12.72
C PHE A 5 -12.30 3.12 13.15
N ILE A 6 -12.95 2.00 13.43
CA ILE A 6 -14.29 1.96 14.03
C ILE A 6 -14.32 0.91 15.16
N PRO A 7 -15.24 1.02 16.13
CA PRO A 7 -15.45 -0.01 17.14
C PRO A 7 -15.78 -1.36 16.53
N ARG A 8 -15.26 -2.43 17.14
CA ARG A 8 -15.57 -3.80 16.73
C ARG A 8 -17.00 -4.18 17.06
N GLU A 9 -17.53 -5.06 16.23
CA GLU A 9 -18.75 -5.82 16.51
C GLU A 9 -18.40 -7.31 16.69
N GLU A 10 -19.34 -8.09 17.24
CA GLU A 10 -19.16 -9.52 17.50
C GLU A 10 -18.78 -10.31 16.23
N ALA A 11 -19.25 -9.87 15.05
CA ALA A 11 -18.93 -10.45 13.76
C ALA A 11 -17.51 -10.11 13.23
N ASP A 12 -16.76 -9.24 13.92
CA ASP A 12 -15.40 -8.88 13.55
C ASP A 12 -14.38 -9.88 14.09
N ASN A 13 -13.86 -10.71 13.19
CA ASN A 13 -12.76 -11.63 13.45
C ASN A 13 -11.44 -11.10 12.87
N ASN A 14 -10.36 -11.84 13.11
CA ASN A 14 -9.02 -11.47 12.65
C ASN A 14 -8.77 -11.73 11.16
N ILE A 15 -9.80 -12.18 10.42
CA ILE A 15 -9.69 -12.43 8.99
C ILE A 15 -9.93 -11.13 8.23
N ARG A 16 -8.97 -10.77 7.36
CA ARG A 16 -9.13 -9.70 6.39
C ARG A 16 -10.28 -10.05 5.44
N ARG A 17 -11.29 -9.19 5.36
CA ARG A 17 -12.39 -9.32 4.40
C ARG A 17 -12.33 -8.20 3.39
N THR A 18 -12.57 -8.55 2.13
CA THR A 18 -12.64 -7.61 1.01
C THR A 18 -13.98 -7.78 0.33
N HIS A 19 -14.66 -6.67 0.10
CA HIS A 19 -15.92 -6.58 -0.63
C HIS A 19 -15.69 -5.75 -1.89
N LEU A 20 -16.05 -6.32 -3.04
CA LEU A 20 -16.00 -5.64 -4.33
C LEU A 20 -17.41 -5.20 -4.70
N ALA A 21 -17.54 -3.93 -5.06
CA ALA A 21 -18.78 -3.34 -5.55
C ALA A 21 -18.54 -2.68 -6.91
N ALA A 22 -19.58 -2.68 -7.75
CA ALA A 22 -19.54 -1.99 -9.04
C ALA A 22 -19.24 -0.50 -8.85
N GLY A 23 -18.82 0.18 -9.92
CA GLY A 23 -18.38 1.58 -9.89
C GLY A 23 -16.94 1.76 -9.40
N GLY A 24 -16.11 0.71 -9.47
CA GLY A 24 -14.71 0.80 -9.09
C GLY A 24 -14.51 0.89 -7.58
N ARG A 25 -15.39 0.27 -6.80
CA ARG A 25 -15.43 0.41 -5.33
C ARG A 25 -14.96 -0.87 -4.66
N MET A 26 -14.05 -0.74 -3.72
CA MET A 26 -13.60 -1.83 -2.88
C MET A 26 -13.60 -1.39 -1.42
N ILE A 27 -14.19 -2.20 -0.57
CA ILE A 27 -14.11 -2.06 0.89
C ILE A 27 -13.23 -3.18 1.42
N MET A 28 -12.28 -2.86 2.28
CA MET A 28 -11.49 -3.85 3.01
C MET A 28 -11.60 -3.59 4.52
N ARG A 29 -11.81 -4.66 5.29
CA ARG A 29 -11.78 -4.65 6.75
C ARG A 29 -10.68 -5.59 7.25
N ARG A 30 -9.90 -5.15 8.23
CA ARG A 30 -8.97 -5.99 8.99
C ARG A 30 -8.96 -5.63 10.47
N SER A 31 -8.56 -6.58 11.30
CA SER A 31 -8.37 -6.37 12.74
C SER A 31 -7.25 -5.36 13.01
N HIS A 32 -7.47 -4.44 13.96
CA HIS A 32 -6.43 -3.57 14.51
C HIS A 32 -5.93 -4.07 15.87
N ASN A 33 -6.87 -4.12 16.82
CA ASN A 33 -6.68 -4.49 18.21
C ASN A 33 -8.00 -5.15 18.71
N PRO A 34 -8.09 -5.58 19.98
CA PRO A 34 -9.29 -6.24 20.51
C PRO A 34 -10.57 -5.36 20.55
N THR A 35 -10.47 -4.04 20.41
CA THR A 35 -11.60 -3.10 20.53
C THR A 35 -11.97 -2.41 19.22
N GLU A 36 -11.05 -2.34 18.26
CA GLU A 36 -11.20 -1.61 17.01
C GLU A 36 -10.89 -2.46 15.78
N THR A 37 -11.58 -2.14 14.68
CA THR A 37 -11.29 -2.67 13.35
C THR A 37 -10.88 -1.53 12.42
N GLN A 38 -9.96 -1.84 11.52
CA GLN A 38 -9.56 -0.95 10.44
C GLN A 38 -10.48 -1.15 9.24
N VAL A 39 -10.87 -0.03 8.65
CA VAL A 39 -11.66 0.03 7.42
C VAL A 39 -10.86 0.79 6.37
N TYR A 40 -10.89 0.27 5.15
CA TYR A 40 -10.29 0.90 3.98
C TYR A 40 -11.33 1.01 2.89
N PHE A 41 -11.50 2.22 2.37
CA PHE A 41 -12.23 2.45 1.13
C PHE A 41 -11.24 2.73 0.00
N ILE A 42 -11.35 1.95 -1.06
CA ILE A 42 -10.52 2.07 -2.25
C ILE A 42 -11.45 2.33 -3.42
N LEU A 43 -11.23 3.46 -4.08
CA LEU A 43 -11.98 3.89 -5.25
C LEU A 43 -11.01 3.92 -6.44
N LYS A 44 -11.37 3.22 -7.51
CA LYS A 44 -10.77 3.35 -8.82
C LYS A 44 -11.49 4.48 -9.55
N ASP A 45 -10.85 5.65 -9.57
CA ASP A 45 -11.33 6.85 -10.27
C ASP A 45 -10.09 7.57 -10.83
N ASN A 46 -10.23 8.17 -12.01
CA ASN A 46 -9.15 8.92 -12.68
C ASN A 46 -9.57 10.38 -12.94
N THR A 47 -10.66 10.84 -12.33
CA THR A 47 -11.16 12.22 -12.50
C THR A 47 -10.29 13.23 -11.75
N PRO A 48 -9.89 14.36 -12.38
CA PRO A 48 -9.12 15.42 -11.74
C PRO A 48 -9.67 15.89 -10.39
N GLU A 49 -11.00 15.95 -10.28
CA GLU A 49 -11.75 16.37 -9.11
C GLU A 49 -11.57 15.41 -7.92
N THR A 50 -11.31 14.13 -8.19
CA THR A 50 -11.04 13.15 -7.14
C THR A 50 -9.65 13.33 -6.54
N PHE A 51 -8.69 13.91 -7.25
CA PHE A 51 -7.36 14.17 -6.68
C PHE A 51 -7.39 15.39 -5.74
N SER A 52 -8.15 16.43 -6.07
CA SER A 52 -8.23 17.64 -5.23
C SER A 52 -8.91 17.39 -3.89
N ILE A 53 -9.76 16.35 -3.76
CA ILE A 53 -10.47 16.05 -2.51
C ILE A 53 -9.51 15.81 -1.34
N HIS A 54 -8.35 15.20 -1.61
CA HIS A 54 -7.34 14.88 -0.60
C HIS A 54 -6.66 16.12 -0.01
N LYS A 55 -6.79 17.28 -0.67
CA LYS A 55 -6.30 18.58 -0.21
C LYS A 55 -7.39 19.40 0.50
N GLY A 56 -8.64 18.96 0.44
CA GLY A 56 -9.76 19.59 1.14
C GLY A 56 -9.79 19.28 2.63
N SER A 57 -10.76 19.86 3.35
CA SER A 57 -10.96 19.59 4.77
C SER A 57 -11.38 18.13 5.01
N VAL A 58 -11.18 17.63 6.24
CA VAL A 58 -11.57 16.27 6.62
C VAL A 58 -13.07 16.04 6.39
N GLU A 59 -13.90 17.04 6.63
CA GLU A 59 -15.35 17.00 6.42
C GLU A 59 -15.70 16.83 4.94
N GLN A 60 -15.02 17.57 4.05
CA GLN A 60 -15.19 17.43 2.60
C GLN A 60 -14.78 16.03 2.13
N GLN A 61 -13.68 15.50 2.66
CA GLN A 61 -13.22 14.15 2.36
C GLN A 61 -14.25 13.11 2.83
N LYS A 62 -14.71 13.18 4.09
CA LYS A 62 -15.72 12.27 4.64
C LYS A 62 -17.03 12.32 3.84
N GLU A 63 -17.47 13.50 3.41
CA GLU A 63 -18.67 13.65 2.57
C GLU A 63 -18.47 12.98 1.20
N PHE A 64 -17.34 13.21 0.54
CA PHE A 64 -17.00 12.56 -0.73
C PHE A 64 -17.03 11.02 -0.64
N TRP A 65 -16.36 10.46 0.37
CA TRP A 65 -16.36 9.01 0.58
C TRP A 65 -17.76 8.50 0.92
N THR A 66 -18.57 9.27 1.65
CA THR A 66 -19.96 8.95 1.94
C THR A 66 -20.80 8.84 0.68
N GLN A 67 -20.69 9.81 -0.21
CA GLN A 67 -21.42 9.81 -1.47
C GLN A 67 -21.03 8.64 -2.37
N LYS A 68 -19.72 8.35 -2.49
CA LYS A 68 -19.22 7.28 -3.35
C LYS A 68 -19.59 5.88 -2.83
N PHE A 69 -19.60 5.67 -1.50
CA PHE A 69 -19.79 4.33 -0.91
C PHE A 69 -21.19 4.08 -0.36
N ARG A 70 -22.12 5.05 -0.39
CA ARG A 70 -23.52 4.81 0.00
C ARG A 70 -24.14 3.69 -0.86
N GLY A 71 -24.84 2.76 -0.19
CA GLY A 71 -25.60 1.70 -0.86
C GLY A 71 -24.74 0.69 -1.63
N CYS A 72 -23.44 0.59 -1.37
CA CYS A 72 -22.57 -0.39 -2.03
C CYS A 72 -22.63 -1.80 -1.41
N GLY A 73 -23.46 -2.00 -0.38
CA GLY A 73 -23.78 -3.28 0.22
C GLY A 73 -22.79 -3.73 1.30
N TRP A 74 -22.92 -5.00 1.71
CA TRP A 74 -22.19 -5.58 2.83
C TRP A 74 -22.39 -4.79 4.13
N GLN A 75 -21.35 -4.14 4.66
CA GLN A 75 -21.37 -3.34 5.88
C GLN A 75 -21.11 -1.86 5.59
N SER A 76 -21.39 -1.40 4.36
CA SER A 76 -21.14 -0.02 3.94
C SER A 76 -21.72 1.00 4.91
N ASP A 77 -22.96 0.82 5.35
CA ASP A 77 -23.66 1.81 6.19
C ASP A 77 -22.99 1.92 7.57
N ARG A 78 -22.65 0.78 8.19
CA ARG A 78 -21.88 0.73 9.44
C ARG A 78 -20.55 1.47 9.30
N PHE A 79 -19.82 1.22 8.22
CA PHE A 79 -18.52 1.83 7.99
C PHE A 79 -18.63 3.33 7.72
N LEU A 80 -19.67 3.75 7.02
CA LEU A 80 -19.98 5.16 6.78
C LEU A 80 -20.34 5.89 8.07
N GLU A 81 -21.13 5.28 8.96
CA GLU A 81 -21.43 5.88 10.26
C GLU A 81 -20.17 5.99 11.12
N GLY A 82 -19.36 4.94 11.19
CA GLY A 82 -18.10 4.99 11.93
C GLY A 82 -17.10 6.00 11.36
N MET A 83 -17.10 6.23 10.05
CA MET A 83 -16.30 7.28 9.41
C MET A 83 -16.70 8.68 9.86
N LYS A 84 -17.98 8.94 10.11
CA LYS A 84 -18.44 10.25 10.61
C LYS A 84 -17.88 10.53 12.00
N THR A 85 -17.93 9.53 12.89
CA THR A 85 -17.60 9.71 14.31
C THR A 85 -16.14 9.49 14.67
N THR A 86 -15.34 8.89 13.78
CA THR A 86 -13.92 8.61 14.07
C THR A 86 -13.07 9.87 14.01
N ASP A 87 -12.20 10.03 15.01
CA ASP A 87 -11.16 11.06 15.05
C ASP A 87 -9.93 10.66 14.20
N ASN A 88 -9.78 9.37 13.92
CA ASN A 88 -8.64 8.80 13.21
C ASN A 88 -9.00 8.54 11.75
N PHE A 89 -9.24 9.61 11.00
CA PHE A 89 -9.54 9.55 9.58
C PHE A 89 -8.35 9.99 8.72
N TYR A 90 -8.02 9.20 7.72
CA TYR A 90 -6.98 9.52 6.76
C TYR A 90 -7.43 9.21 5.33
N SER A 91 -7.12 10.10 4.38
CA SER A 91 -7.52 9.96 2.99
C SER A 91 -6.37 10.42 2.10
N GLN A 92 -5.90 9.54 1.22
CA GLN A 92 -4.80 9.84 0.31
C GLN A 92 -4.97 9.20 -1.06
N GLU A 93 -4.28 9.76 -2.03
CA GLU A 93 -4.09 9.14 -3.34
C GLU A 93 -3.21 7.89 -3.22
N VAL A 94 -3.42 6.92 -4.11
CA VAL A 94 -2.53 5.76 -4.20
C VAL A 94 -1.55 6.01 -5.34
N VAL A 95 -0.35 6.44 -4.97
CA VAL A 95 0.70 6.86 -5.91
C VAL A 95 2.02 6.17 -5.60
N GLN A 96 2.95 6.27 -6.55
CA GLN A 96 4.36 5.94 -6.37
C GLN A 96 5.19 7.22 -6.55
N VAL A 97 6.29 7.32 -5.81
CA VAL A 97 7.27 8.41 -6.01
C VAL A 97 8.41 7.88 -6.86
N CYS A 98 8.48 8.36 -8.10
CA CYS A 98 9.50 7.95 -9.08
C CYS A 98 10.30 9.19 -9.49
N VAL A 99 11.54 9.27 -9.02
CA VAL A 99 12.48 10.35 -9.36
C VAL A 99 13.81 9.77 -9.85
N ASP A 100 14.43 10.46 -10.80
CA ASP A 100 15.66 10.00 -11.47
C ASP A 100 16.88 10.01 -10.54
N THR A 101 16.90 10.90 -9.54
CA THR A 101 18.01 11.03 -8.59
C THR A 101 17.47 11.37 -7.21
N TRP A 102 17.94 10.67 -6.16
CA TRP A 102 17.46 10.87 -4.79
C TRP A 102 18.23 11.91 -3.98
N TYR A 103 19.18 12.62 -4.58
CA TYR A 103 20.01 13.58 -3.87
C TYR A 103 20.35 14.82 -4.71
N LYS A 104 20.64 15.92 -4.03
CA LYS A 104 21.15 17.16 -4.63
C LYS A 104 22.01 17.92 -3.63
N GLY A 105 23.30 18.06 -3.92
CA GLY A 105 24.25 18.67 -2.99
C GLY A 105 24.31 17.90 -1.67
N ARG A 106 23.92 18.55 -0.57
CA ARG A 106 23.91 17.94 0.77
C ARG A 106 22.53 17.46 1.22
N VAL A 107 21.56 17.41 0.32
CA VAL A 107 20.19 16.97 0.59
C VAL A 107 19.96 15.62 -0.06
N VAL A 108 19.38 14.68 0.69
CA VAL A 108 19.03 13.32 0.24
C VAL A 108 17.59 13.01 0.61
N LEU A 109 16.89 12.33 -0.28
CA LEU A 109 15.56 11.77 -0.08
C LEU A 109 15.69 10.33 0.42
N LEU A 110 14.84 9.94 1.35
CA LEU A 110 14.81 8.61 1.95
C LEU A 110 13.36 8.15 2.19
N GLY A 111 13.13 6.84 2.12
CA GLY A 111 11.82 6.26 2.41
C GLY A 111 10.76 6.67 1.39
N ASP A 112 9.53 6.89 1.85
CA ASP A 112 8.42 7.26 0.95
C ASP A 112 8.65 8.60 0.22
N ALA A 113 9.49 9.50 0.75
CA ALA A 113 9.87 10.73 0.06
C ALA A 113 10.77 10.48 -1.17
N ALA A 114 11.48 9.35 -1.22
CA ALA A 114 12.37 8.99 -2.33
C ALA A 114 11.76 7.97 -3.29
N HIS A 115 11.15 6.94 -2.72
CA HIS A 115 10.86 5.70 -3.43
C HIS A 115 9.62 4.99 -2.87
N CYS A 116 8.54 5.75 -2.60
CA CYS A 116 7.25 5.17 -2.17
C CYS A 116 6.78 4.14 -3.20
N PRO A 117 6.57 2.86 -2.81
CA PRO A 117 6.16 1.79 -3.73
C PRO A 117 4.65 1.65 -3.90
N SER A 118 3.87 2.59 -3.33
CA SER A 118 2.43 2.52 -3.10
C SER A 118 2.02 1.50 -2.03
N PRO A 119 0.86 1.68 -1.37
CA PRO A 119 0.34 0.73 -0.38
C PRO A 119 0.11 -0.69 -0.91
N PHE A 120 -0.08 -0.85 -2.24
CA PHE A 120 -0.34 -2.16 -2.83
C PHE A 120 0.89 -3.07 -2.89
N SER A 121 2.10 -2.51 -2.86
CA SER A 121 3.32 -3.32 -2.75
C SER A 121 3.49 -3.98 -1.39
N GLY A 122 2.97 -3.35 -0.31
CA GLY A 122 3.27 -3.73 1.06
C GLY A 122 4.72 -3.46 1.52
N MET A 123 5.56 -2.84 0.68
CA MET A 123 7.01 -2.74 0.88
C MET A 123 7.50 -1.38 1.39
N GLY A 124 6.62 -0.42 1.69
CA GLY A 124 7.02 0.94 2.11
C GLY A 124 7.91 0.95 3.36
N THR A 125 7.52 0.21 4.39
CA THR A 125 8.32 0.09 5.64
C THR A 125 9.64 -0.64 5.40
N THR A 126 9.60 -1.79 4.72
CA THR A 126 10.81 -2.56 4.37
C THR A 126 11.77 -1.72 3.55
N GLY A 127 11.27 -1.02 2.52
CA GLY A 127 12.10 -0.17 1.67
C GLY A 127 12.67 1.04 2.39
N SER A 128 11.96 1.59 3.38
CA SER A 128 12.50 2.64 4.24
C SER A 128 13.67 2.14 5.09
N PHE A 129 13.57 0.93 5.68
CA PHE A 129 14.67 0.33 6.45
C PHE A 129 15.87 -0.03 5.57
N VAL A 130 15.63 -0.69 4.43
CA VAL A 130 16.70 -1.05 3.49
C VAL A 130 17.39 0.21 2.97
N GLY A 131 16.63 1.24 2.59
CA GLY A 131 17.19 2.51 2.14
C GLY A 131 18.02 3.19 3.23
N ALA A 132 17.55 3.20 4.48
CA ALA A 132 18.28 3.82 5.59
C ALA A 132 19.61 3.11 5.85
N TYR A 133 19.60 1.78 5.81
CA TYR A 133 20.79 0.95 5.97
C TYR A 133 21.81 1.20 4.85
N VAL A 134 21.38 1.20 3.58
CA VAL A 134 22.27 1.48 2.44
C VAL A 134 22.83 2.90 2.52
N LEU A 135 22.01 3.91 2.83
CA LEU A 135 22.45 5.28 2.98
C LEU A 135 23.52 5.42 4.08
N ALA A 136 23.27 4.86 5.26
CA ALA A 136 24.22 4.89 6.37
C ALA A 136 25.54 4.17 6.00
N GLY A 137 25.44 3.05 5.29
CA GLY A 137 26.60 2.29 4.84
C GLY A 137 27.49 3.04 3.85
N GLU A 138 26.89 3.65 2.83
CA GLU A 138 27.63 4.42 1.83
C GLU A 138 28.25 5.70 2.41
N LEU A 139 27.57 6.36 3.36
CA LEU A 139 28.13 7.48 4.11
C LEU A 139 29.31 7.05 4.97
N SER A 140 29.22 5.90 5.64
CA SER A 140 30.29 5.40 6.52
C SER A 140 31.52 4.94 5.74
N ARG A 141 31.32 4.37 4.54
CA ARG A 141 32.40 3.91 3.65
C ARG A 141 33.14 5.05 2.96
N ASN A 142 32.48 6.20 2.76
CA ASN A 142 33.04 7.36 2.06
C ASN A 142 32.98 8.63 2.94
N PRO A 143 33.64 8.66 4.11
CA PRO A 143 33.49 9.74 5.09
C PRO A 143 33.95 11.11 4.57
N ASP A 144 34.92 11.13 3.65
CA ASP A 144 35.51 12.35 3.10
C ASP A 144 34.90 12.76 1.74
N ASP A 145 34.04 11.92 1.14
CA ASP A 145 33.41 12.18 -0.16
C ASP A 145 31.90 11.92 -0.13
N LEU A 146 31.17 12.94 0.33
CA LEU A 146 29.70 12.91 0.37
C LEU A 146 29.07 12.77 -1.02
N SER A 147 29.68 13.33 -2.06
CA SER A 147 29.11 13.24 -3.41
C SER A 147 29.15 11.81 -3.93
N LEU A 148 30.27 11.11 -3.69
CA LEU A 148 30.41 9.70 -4.00
C LEU A 148 29.48 8.83 -3.15
N ALA A 149 29.38 9.09 -1.84
CA ALA A 149 28.48 8.36 -0.95
C ALA A 149 27.03 8.39 -1.45
N LEU A 150 26.52 9.58 -1.80
CA LEU A 150 25.14 9.75 -2.25
C LEU A 150 24.91 9.15 -3.64
N ALA A 151 25.90 9.21 -4.54
CA ALA A 151 25.85 8.54 -5.84
C ALA A 151 25.79 7.01 -5.70
N ASN A 152 26.57 6.45 -4.76
CA ASN A 152 26.54 5.01 -4.48
C ASN A 152 25.26 4.58 -3.78
N TYR A 153 24.69 5.39 -2.88
CA TYR A 153 23.39 5.13 -2.26
C TYR A 153 22.32 4.94 -3.34
N ASP A 154 22.26 5.87 -4.29
CA ASP A 154 21.33 5.81 -5.42
C ASP A 154 21.54 4.54 -6.24
N LYS A 155 22.77 4.34 -6.74
CA LYS A 155 23.14 3.21 -7.59
C LYS A 155 22.87 1.85 -6.94
N THR A 156 23.17 1.71 -5.65
CA THR A 156 23.08 0.44 -4.92
C THR A 156 21.63 0.08 -4.63
N LEU A 157 20.82 1.05 -4.20
CA LEU A 157 19.43 0.81 -3.80
C LEU A 157 18.46 0.77 -4.99
N ARG A 158 18.78 1.41 -6.13
CA ARG A 158 17.92 1.49 -7.33
C ARG A 158 17.34 0.15 -7.80
N PRO A 159 18.09 -0.96 -7.90
CA PRO A 159 17.54 -2.24 -8.35
C PRO A 159 16.46 -2.78 -7.41
N PHE A 160 16.67 -2.68 -6.09
CA PHE A 160 15.69 -3.07 -5.09
C PHE A 160 14.43 -2.21 -5.16
N VAL A 161 14.59 -0.89 -5.29
CA VAL A 161 13.44 0.02 -5.44
C VAL A 161 12.64 -0.30 -6.69
N ASN A 162 13.30 -0.54 -7.82
CA ASN A 162 12.63 -0.93 -9.06
C ASN A 162 11.82 -2.22 -8.89
N GLU A 163 12.32 -3.20 -8.13
CA GLU A 163 11.59 -4.45 -7.83
C GLU A 163 10.31 -4.17 -7.02
N ILE A 164 10.41 -3.41 -5.91
CA ILE A 164 9.25 -3.13 -5.05
C ILE A 164 8.24 -2.16 -5.68
N GLN A 165 8.69 -1.33 -6.64
CA GLN A 165 7.83 -0.44 -7.42
C GLN A 165 7.21 -1.11 -8.64
N ASN A 166 7.71 -2.28 -9.07
CA ASN A 166 7.17 -3.04 -10.20
C ASN A 166 5.88 -3.79 -9.84
N VAL A 167 4.90 -3.05 -9.36
CA VAL A 167 3.56 -3.56 -9.04
C VAL A 167 2.72 -3.57 -10.32
N ASN A 168 2.04 -4.67 -10.63
CA ASN A 168 1.18 -4.75 -11.81
C ASN A 168 -0.10 -3.90 -11.63
N ALA A 169 0.01 -2.61 -11.97
CA ALA A 169 -1.08 -1.64 -11.85
C ALA A 169 -2.32 -2.05 -12.65
N THR A 170 -2.13 -2.69 -13.81
CA THR A 170 -3.21 -3.21 -14.65
C THR A 170 -3.99 -4.32 -13.93
N ALA A 171 -3.29 -5.28 -13.33
CA ALA A 171 -3.93 -6.34 -12.55
C ALA A 171 -4.70 -5.79 -11.34
N ILE A 172 -4.12 -4.83 -10.61
CA ILE A 172 -4.82 -4.16 -9.50
C ILE A 172 -6.10 -3.47 -9.99
N ARG A 173 -6.01 -2.73 -11.09
CA ARG A 173 -7.18 -2.04 -11.68
C ARG A 173 -8.26 -3.00 -12.17
N MET A 174 -7.89 -4.20 -12.64
CA MET A 174 -8.84 -5.24 -13.04
C MET A 174 -9.56 -5.85 -11.83
N MET A 175 -8.87 -5.98 -10.70
CA MET A 175 -9.46 -6.49 -9.45
C MET A 175 -10.46 -5.54 -8.79
N ILE A 176 -10.58 -4.30 -9.28
CA ILE A 176 -11.53 -3.29 -8.80
C ILE A 176 -12.49 -2.93 -9.96
N PRO A 177 -13.49 -3.78 -10.24
CA PRO A 177 -14.33 -3.66 -11.43
C PRO A 177 -15.31 -2.48 -11.36
N GLU A 178 -15.59 -1.88 -12.51
CA GLU A 178 -16.59 -0.80 -12.64
C GLU A 178 -18.00 -1.31 -12.89
N SER A 179 -18.16 -2.52 -13.42
CA SER A 179 -19.47 -3.09 -13.75
C SER A 179 -19.92 -4.16 -12.76
N HIS A 180 -21.23 -4.31 -12.59
CA HIS A 180 -21.82 -5.40 -11.80
C HIS A 180 -21.45 -6.79 -12.36
N TRP A 181 -21.38 -6.92 -13.68
CA TRP A 181 -20.92 -8.14 -14.34
C TRP A 181 -19.46 -8.44 -14.04
N GLY A 182 -18.59 -7.43 -13.98
CA GLY A 182 -17.19 -7.59 -13.60
C GLY A 182 -17.05 -8.16 -12.18
N VAL A 183 -17.85 -7.65 -11.23
CA VAL A 183 -17.91 -8.20 -9.86
C VAL A 183 -18.35 -9.67 -9.89
N ALA A 184 -19.40 -10.00 -10.65
CA ALA A 184 -19.91 -11.36 -10.77
C ALA A 184 -18.86 -12.33 -11.36
N ILE A 185 -18.11 -11.90 -12.39
CA ILE A 185 -17.03 -12.69 -12.99
C ILE A 185 -15.92 -12.96 -11.97
N ILE A 186 -15.46 -11.94 -11.23
CA ILE A 186 -14.41 -12.12 -10.23
C ILE A 186 -14.85 -13.12 -9.15
N HIS A 187 -16.08 -12.98 -8.64
CA HIS A 187 -16.61 -13.94 -7.66
C HIS A 187 -16.76 -15.34 -8.23
N TRP A 188 -17.19 -15.48 -9.49
CA TRP A 188 -17.33 -16.78 -10.15
C TRP A 188 -15.96 -17.46 -10.36
N VAL A 189 -14.95 -16.71 -10.81
CA VAL A 189 -13.57 -17.22 -10.93
C VAL A 189 -13.02 -17.61 -9.57
N ALA A 190 -13.20 -16.78 -8.54
CA ALA A 190 -12.76 -17.09 -7.19
C ALA A 190 -13.45 -18.35 -6.64
N TRP A 191 -14.76 -18.49 -6.86
CA TRP A 191 -15.51 -19.69 -6.50
C TRP A 191 -14.98 -20.93 -7.22
N LEU A 192 -14.73 -20.84 -8.54
CA LEU A 192 -14.20 -21.95 -9.33
C LEU A 192 -12.81 -22.38 -8.85
N VAL A 193 -11.92 -21.42 -8.57
CA VAL A 193 -10.57 -21.67 -8.02
C VAL A 193 -10.64 -22.39 -6.66
N CYS A 194 -11.53 -21.94 -5.78
CA CYS A 194 -11.76 -22.58 -4.48
C CYS A 194 -12.36 -23.99 -4.62
N LEU A 195 -13.33 -24.16 -5.52
CA LEU A 195 -13.98 -25.45 -5.79
C LEU A 195 -12.98 -26.48 -6.28
N LEU A 196 -12.08 -26.09 -7.20
CA LEU A 196 -11.05 -26.96 -7.77
C LEU A 196 -9.84 -27.19 -6.84
N ARG A 197 -9.83 -26.60 -5.63
CA ARG A 197 -8.71 -26.65 -4.67
C ARG A 197 -7.36 -26.25 -5.27
N ILE A 198 -7.39 -25.45 -6.33
CA ILE A 198 -6.20 -24.92 -7.02
C ILE A 198 -5.24 -24.23 -6.03
N PRO A 199 -5.70 -23.43 -5.03
CA PRO A 199 -4.79 -22.82 -4.05
C PRO A 199 -3.99 -23.82 -3.21
N ALA A 200 -4.55 -25.00 -2.92
CA ALA A 200 -3.85 -26.07 -2.19
C ALA A 200 -2.80 -26.78 -3.07
N LEU A 201 -2.98 -26.78 -4.38
CA LEU A 201 -1.96 -27.21 -5.32
C LEU A 201 -0.88 -26.14 -5.50
N PHE A 202 -1.25 -24.87 -5.70
CA PHE A 202 -0.28 -23.79 -5.88
C PHE A 202 0.60 -23.58 -4.64
N SER A 203 0.05 -23.64 -3.42
CA SER A 203 0.85 -23.55 -2.19
C SER A 203 1.86 -24.70 -2.01
N ARG A 204 1.65 -25.84 -2.66
CA ARG A 204 2.63 -26.95 -2.71
C ARG A 204 3.78 -26.71 -3.68
N PHE A 205 3.61 -25.81 -4.66
CA PHE A 205 4.60 -25.51 -5.69
C PHE A 205 5.13 -24.07 -5.63
N SER A 206 4.55 -23.21 -4.79
CA SER A 206 5.08 -21.88 -4.53
C SER A 206 6.31 -22.00 -3.65
N SER A 207 7.49 -21.81 -4.24
CA SER A 207 8.66 -21.38 -3.48
C SER A 207 8.30 -20.06 -2.79
N GLU A 208 8.67 -19.90 -1.51
CA GLU A 208 8.70 -18.56 -0.89
C GLU A 208 9.42 -17.61 -1.85
N GLU A 209 8.76 -16.54 -2.28
CA GLU A 209 9.42 -15.46 -3.00
C GLU A 209 10.45 -14.83 -2.05
N LYS A 210 11.66 -15.39 -2.07
CA LYS A 210 12.85 -14.70 -1.60
C LYS A 210 13.10 -13.59 -2.62
N GLY A 211 12.70 -12.36 -2.28
CA GLY A 211 13.09 -11.16 -3.03
C GLY A 211 14.59 -11.22 -3.35
N GLY A 212 14.91 -10.99 -4.63
CA GLY A 212 16.16 -11.46 -5.25
C GLY A 212 17.36 -10.53 -5.05
N TRP A 213 17.16 -9.37 -4.44
CA TRP A 213 18.22 -8.39 -4.26
C TRP A 213 19.04 -8.66 -2.98
N PRO A 214 20.35 -8.93 -3.07
CA PRO A 214 21.19 -9.17 -1.91
C PRO A 214 21.48 -7.85 -1.18
N LEU A 215 21.17 -7.80 0.12
CA LEU A 215 21.51 -6.67 0.97
C LEU A 215 23.04 -6.53 1.05
N PRO A 216 23.62 -5.35 0.77
CA PRO A 216 25.06 -5.11 0.89
C PRO A 216 25.55 -5.30 2.32
N ASP A 217 26.78 -5.78 2.48
CA ASP A 217 27.44 -5.83 3.78
C ASP A 217 28.26 -4.54 3.99
N TYR A 218 27.98 -3.85 5.09
CA TYR A 218 28.74 -2.68 5.53
C TYR A 218 29.41 -3.01 6.87
N PRO A 219 30.65 -3.54 6.86
CA PRO A 219 31.42 -3.77 8.07
C PRO A 219 31.55 -2.52 8.96
N GLU A 220 31.52 -1.34 8.35
CA GLU A 220 31.59 -0.03 8.99
C GLU A 220 30.40 0.26 9.93
N LEU A 221 29.25 -0.39 9.70
CA LEU A 221 28.06 -0.27 10.56
C LEU A 221 28.02 -1.30 11.70
N ARG A 222 28.97 -2.24 11.74
CA ARG A 222 29.02 -3.23 12.82
C ARG A 222 29.46 -2.53 14.10
N TYR A 223 28.65 -2.68 15.14
CA TYR A 223 29.03 -2.25 16.48
C TYR A 223 30.25 -3.09 16.93
N ASN A 224 31.40 -2.44 17.10
CA ASN A 224 32.50 -3.03 17.85
C ASN A 224 32.04 -3.10 19.32
N GLN A 225 31.84 -4.32 19.84
CA GLN A 225 31.82 -4.57 21.28
C GLN A 225 33.24 -4.57 21.82
#